data_AF-A0A7X8SL29-F1
#
_entry.id   AF-A0A7X8SL29-F1
#
_cell.length_a   1.000
_cell.length_b   1.000
_cell.length_c   1.000
_cell.angle_alpha   90.00
_cell.angle_beta   90.00
_cell.angle_gamma   90.00
#
_symmetry.space_group_name_H-M   'P 1'
#
loop_
_entity.id
_entity.type
_entity.pdbx_description
1 polymer ?
#
loop_
_entity_poly.entity_id
_entity_poly.type
_entity_poly.pdbx_seq_one_letter_code
_entity_poly.pdbx_strand_id
1 'polypeptide(L)'
;MKFTNLLLSLSAIPLFIACSDNDDNNDDPVNLPATEFTVTIENSMTPFDYYAFGGTDLITPGNEQVITFNAGQGHYLNLATMFVQSNDLFYAPADDGIALYNDDGEALTGDITNQFYLWDAGTEVNEMPGTGENQAPRQSGPNTGTEENGIVRLISDVNDGYTYPALSDVIEVMLSHDGGTQFTLTLRNISDNSSLPTPLAPGNWVVHYDGQYPLFQEGVAASSSLEPIAEDGDITSMNEVLEATTGLVSPFAPGAFSIGESNNLFSIGSMASQAFEMLAEDGDVSGFENVFNTPASTDAPAPIFPGQSYTFTFTASENDRLSFATMLVQSNDWVLAIDQLPLFDGNTPLSGNLSDYIQLLDAGTESDQYAGAGMYQAPRQSGADQGPSEEGIINVEESLSSNVPEISSMLNISIQVTE
;
A
#
# COMPACT_ATOMS: atom_id res chain seq x y z
N MET A 1 -0.16 -12.61 -114.78
CA MET A 1 -0.54 -11.18 -114.88
C MET A 1 -1.75 -10.93 -114.00
N LYS A 2 -1.55 -10.67 -112.71
CA LYS A 2 -2.61 -10.34 -111.75
C LYS A 2 -2.00 -9.54 -110.60
N PHE A 3 -2.90 -8.89 -109.85
CA PHE A 3 -2.77 -8.34 -108.49
C PHE A 3 -2.24 -6.89 -108.42
N THR A 4 -2.78 -5.94 -107.65
CA THR A 4 -3.98 -5.81 -106.77
C THR A 4 -4.15 -4.32 -106.42
N ASN A 5 -5.34 -3.92 -105.96
CA ASN A 5 -5.58 -2.67 -105.22
C ASN A 5 -4.81 -2.61 -103.88
N LEU A 6 -4.39 -1.41 -103.44
CA LEU A 6 -4.24 -1.11 -102.01
C LEU A 6 -4.30 0.40 -101.70
N LEU A 7 -4.96 0.70 -100.58
CA LEU A 7 -5.20 2.00 -99.95
C LEU A 7 -3.91 2.76 -99.59
N LEU A 8 -3.97 4.10 -99.67
CA LEU A 8 -2.96 5.00 -99.12
C LEU A 8 -3.10 5.09 -97.59
N SER A 9 -2.08 4.61 -96.88
CA SER A 9 -1.86 4.82 -95.46
C SER A 9 -0.82 5.93 -95.26
N LEU A 10 -1.04 6.80 -94.28
CA LEU A 10 -0.13 7.88 -93.90
C LEU A 10 0.91 7.30 -92.93
N SER A 11 2.15 7.17 -93.37
CA SER A 11 3.28 6.74 -92.53
C SER A 11 4.27 7.90 -92.34
N ALA A 12 4.56 8.19 -91.07
CA ALA A 12 5.66 9.03 -90.62
C ALA A 12 6.82 8.12 -90.18
N ILE A 13 8.05 8.39 -90.63
CA ILE A 13 9.32 7.74 -90.22
C ILE A 13 10.49 8.72 -90.56
N PRO A 14 11.68 8.67 -89.93
CA PRO A 14 12.07 8.83 -88.51
C PRO A 14 13.18 9.90 -88.33
N LEU A 15 13.61 10.16 -87.09
CA LEU A 15 15.05 10.27 -86.78
C LEU A 15 15.31 9.78 -85.33
N PHE A 16 16.49 9.19 -85.13
CA PHE A 16 16.83 8.21 -84.10
C PHE A 16 17.67 8.76 -82.92
N ILE A 17 17.66 8.00 -81.80
CA ILE A 17 18.66 7.82 -80.71
C ILE A 17 18.56 8.74 -79.48
N ALA A 18 18.14 8.18 -78.33
CA ALA A 18 19.03 7.69 -77.24
C ALA A 18 18.17 7.24 -76.04
N CYS A 19 18.39 6.02 -75.54
CA CYS A 19 17.88 5.60 -74.23
C CYS A 19 18.85 6.10 -73.15
N SER A 20 18.32 6.73 -72.10
CA SER A 20 18.79 6.54 -70.73
C SER A 20 17.56 6.48 -69.84
N ASP A 21 17.33 5.31 -69.25
CA ASP A 21 16.42 5.13 -68.13
C ASP A 21 16.78 6.11 -67.01
N ASN A 22 15.78 6.81 -66.48
CA ASN A 22 15.76 7.16 -65.07
C ASN A 22 14.29 7.38 -64.70
N ASP A 23 13.77 6.43 -63.94
CA ASP A 23 12.50 6.53 -63.23
C ASP A 23 12.59 7.71 -62.25
N ASP A 24 11.82 8.78 -62.50
CA ASP A 24 11.54 9.81 -61.50
C ASP A 24 10.50 9.26 -60.50
N ASN A 25 10.90 8.26 -59.70
CA ASN A 25 10.23 7.98 -58.43
C ASN A 25 10.78 8.99 -57.41
N ASN A 26 10.10 10.13 -57.28
CA ASN A 26 10.31 11.03 -56.16
C ASN A 26 9.63 10.44 -54.91
N ASP A 27 10.15 9.32 -54.41
CA ASP A 27 9.92 8.85 -53.04
C ASP A 27 10.83 9.65 -52.12
N ASP A 28 10.54 10.95 -51.96
CA ASP A 28 10.93 11.61 -50.71
C ASP A 28 10.09 10.96 -49.61
N PRO A 29 10.70 10.38 -48.56
CA PRO A 29 9.92 9.85 -47.44
C PRO A 29 9.04 10.98 -46.91
N VAL A 30 7.72 10.77 -46.90
CA VAL A 30 6.79 11.68 -46.26
C VAL A 30 7.17 11.73 -44.79
N ASN A 31 7.87 12.79 -44.39
CA ASN A 31 8.16 13.06 -42.99
C ASN A 31 6.85 13.51 -42.36
N LEU A 32 6.07 12.57 -41.84
CA LEU A 32 4.86 12.87 -41.09
C LEU A 32 5.26 13.72 -39.88
N PRO A 33 4.55 14.83 -39.59
CA PRO A 33 4.90 15.68 -38.46
C PRO A 33 4.76 14.87 -37.16
N ALA A 34 5.82 14.87 -36.35
CA ALA A 34 5.77 14.28 -35.03
C ALA A 34 4.71 15.00 -34.18
N THR A 35 3.89 14.24 -33.48
CA THR A 35 2.86 14.76 -32.56
C THR A 35 3.46 14.87 -31.18
N GLU A 36 3.27 16.00 -30.50
CA GLU A 36 3.68 16.17 -29.11
C GLU A 36 2.60 15.64 -28.16
N PHE A 37 3.00 14.81 -27.22
CA PHE A 37 2.15 14.26 -26.17
C PHE A 37 2.62 14.75 -24.81
N THR A 38 1.66 15.04 -23.93
CA THR A 38 1.88 15.25 -22.50
C THR A 38 1.25 14.10 -21.74
N VAL A 39 2.02 13.44 -20.87
CA VAL A 39 1.54 12.41 -19.95
C VAL A 39 1.55 12.95 -18.52
N THR A 40 0.46 12.69 -17.78
CA THR A 40 0.37 12.93 -16.34
C THR A 40 0.14 11.60 -15.62
N ILE A 41 0.96 11.33 -14.59
CA ILE A 41 0.85 10.16 -13.72
C ILE A 41 0.57 10.68 -12.31
N GLU A 42 -0.61 10.41 -11.77
CA GLU A 42 -1.00 10.81 -10.41
C GLU A 42 -1.06 9.59 -9.50
N ASN A 43 -0.49 9.70 -8.30
CA ASN A 43 -0.71 8.74 -7.23
C ASN A 43 -2.14 8.88 -6.70
N SER A 44 -3.00 7.92 -7.04
CA SER A 44 -4.43 7.93 -6.68
C SER A 44 -4.76 7.06 -5.47
N MET A 45 -3.75 6.51 -4.78
CA MET A 45 -3.96 5.72 -3.57
C MET A 45 -4.64 6.55 -2.47
N THR A 46 -5.50 5.90 -1.69
CA THR A 46 -6.06 6.50 -0.48
C THR A 46 -4.95 6.70 0.55
N PRO A 47 -4.80 7.91 1.14
CA PRO A 47 -3.87 8.12 2.24
C PRO A 47 -4.45 7.52 3.52
N PHE A 48 -4.05 6.30 3.85
CA PHE A 48 -4.41 5.64 5.11
C PHE A 48 -3.48 6.06 6.24
N ASP A 49 -4.01 6.10 7.45
CA ASP A 49 -3.27 6.46 8.67
C ASP A 49 -2.57 5.23 9.25
N TYR A 50 -3.20 4.06 9.21
CA TYR A 50 -2.73 2.83 9.84
C TYR A 50 -2.48 1.71 8.83
N TYR A 51 -1.73 0.69 9.25
CA TYR A 51 -1.25 -0.35 8.36
C TYR A 51 -2.12 -1.61 8.34
N ALA A 52 -2.48 -2.14 9.50
CA ALA A 52 -3.35 -3.31 9.64
C ALA A 52 -4.20 -3.21 10.90
N PHE A 53 -5.36 -3.86 10.89
CA PHE A 53 -6.24 -3.90 12.06
C PHE A 53 -7.03 -5.19 12.12
N GLY A 54 -7.64 -5.44 13.28
CA GLY A 54 -8.63 -6.48 13.43
C GLY A 54 -9.35 -6.42 14.77
N GLY A 55 -10.27 -7.35 14.96
CA GLY A 55 -10.99 -7.55 16.21
C GLY A 55 -10.44 -8.72 17.02
N THR A 56 -10.70 -8.72 18.31
CA THR A 56 -10.61 -9.88 19.19
C THR A 56 -12.03 -10.39 19.51
N ASP A 57 -12.14 -11.66 19.86
CA ASP A 57 -13.39 -12.25 20.34
C ASP A 57 -13.46 -12.15 21.87
N LEU A 58 -14.60 -12.55 22.45
CA LEU A 58 -14.72 -12.76 23.89
C LEU A 58 -13.78 -13.88 24.35
N ILE A 59 -12.83 -13.56 25.24
CA ILE A 59 -11.91 -14.54 25.83
C ILE A 59 -12.35 -14.79 27.28
N THR A 60 -13.05 -15.90 27.51
CA THR A 60 -13.45 -16.33 28.86
C THR A 60 -12.27 -16.85 29.68
N PRO A 61 -12.34 -16.82 31.02
CA PRO A 61 -11.29 -17.39 31.88
C PRO A 61 -10.86 -18.81 31.45
N GLY A 62 -9.55 -19.04 31.40
CA GLY A 62 -8.93 -20.30 30.99
C GLY A 62 -8.83 -20.53 29.49
N ASN A 63 -9.26 -19.56 28.67
CA ASN A 63 -9.20 -19.64 27.20
C ASN A 63 -8.21 -18.62 26.64
N GLU A 64 -7.93 -18.77 25.35
CA GLU A 64 -7.02 -17.90 24.60
C GLU A 64 -7.55 -17.60 23.20
N GLN A 65 -7.05 -16.52 22.61
CA GLN A 65 -7.17 -16.21 21.21
C GLN A 65 -5.79 -16.04 20.60
N VAL A 66 -5.62 -16.55 19.37
CA VAL A 66 -4.40 -16.44 18.58
C VAL A 66 -4.72 -15.59 17.35
N ILE A 67 -3.91 -14.57 17.12
CA ILE A 67 -4.05 -13.59 16.04
C ILE A 67 -2.75 -13.55 15.26
N THR A 68 -2.83 -13.55 13.93
CA THR A 68 -1.67 -13.38 13.06
C THR A 68 -1.80 -12.09 12.26
N PHE A 69 -0.69 -11.37 12.11
CA PHE A 69 -0.62 -10.15 11.30
C PHE A 69 0.80 -9.97 10.75
N ASN A 70 0.93 -9.16 9.69
CA ASN A 70 2.24 -8.77 9.18
C ASN A 70 2.61 -7.39 9.72
N ALA A 71 3.88 -7.18 10.02
CA ALA A 71 4.44 -5.89 10.40
C ALA A 71 5.92 -5.82 10.05
N GLY A 72 6.43 -4.60 9.87
CA GLY A 72 7.83 -4.33 9.57
C GLY A 72 8.46 -3.41 10.60
N GLN A 73 9.75 -3.15 10.43
CA GLN A 73 10.47 -2.18 11.27
C GLN A 73 9.78 -0.81 11.19
N GLY A 74 9.62 -0.16 12.34
CA GLY A 74 8.89 1.11 12.49
C GLY A 74 7.38 0.94 12.72
N HIS A 75 6.85 -0.28 12.72
CA HIS A 75 5.47 -0.54 13.13
C HIS A 75 5.35 -0.78 14.65
N TYR A 76 4.20 -0.37 15.17
CA TYR A 76 3.79 -0.49 16.56
C TYR A 76 2.46 -1.25 16.65
N LEU A 77 2.27 -2.03 17.71
CA LEU A 77 1.03 -2.71 18.03
C LEU A 77 0.29 -1.99 19.16
N ASN A 78 -0.95 -1.59 18.92
CA ASN A 78 -1.88 -1.18 19.97
C ASN A 78 -3.06 -2.17 20.05
N LEU A 79 -3.67 -2.31 21.23
CA LEU A 79 -4.83 -3.17 21.49
C LEU A 79 -5.67 -2.58 22.62
N ALA A 80 -7.00 -2.66 22.53
CA ALA A 80 -7.90 -2.34 23.64
C ALA A 80 -8.97 -3.43 23.80
N THR A 81 -9.11 -3.98 25.01
CA THR A 81 -10.14 -4.98 25.37
C THR A 81 -10.71 -4.70 26.76
N MET A 82 -12.04 -4.75 26.91
CA MET A 82 -12.71 -4.45 28.17
C MET A 82 -12.31 -5.38 29.31
N PHE A 83 -12.06 -4.81 30.49
CA PHE A 83 -12.15 -5.52 31.76
C PHE A 83 -13.62 -5.59 32.19
N VAL A 84 -14.31 -6.67 31.79
CA VAL A 84 -15.78 -6.80 31.88
C VAL A 84 -16.38 -6.58 33.28
N GLN A 85 -15.63 -6.84 34.36
CA GLN A 85 -16.09 -6.59 35.73
C GLN A 85 -15.87 -5.14 36.18
N SER A 86 -16.04 -4.18 35.27
CA SER A 86 -15.93 -2.75 35.50
C SER A 86 -16.95 -1.96 34.68
N ASN A 87 -16.98 -0.65 34.90
CA ASN A 87 -17.85 0.28 34.18
C ASN A 87 -17.24 0.62 32.82
N ASP A 88 -15.98 1.04 32.80
CA ASP A 88 -15.33 1.58 31.61
C ASP A 88 -13.81 1.31 31.60
N LEU A 89 -13.35 0.25 32.29
CA LEU A 89 -11.94 -0.09 32.33
C LEU A 89 -11.57 -1.07 31.21
N PHE A 90 -10.36 -0.90 30.67
CA PHE A 90 -9.86 -1.74 29.58
C PHE A 90 -8.37 -2.06 29.74
N TYR A 91 -7.96 -3.21 29.20
CA TYR A 91 -6.55 -3.59 29.08
C TYR A 91 -6.00 -3.14 27.73
N ALA A 92 -4.84 -2.48 27.77
CA ALA A 92 -4.12 -1.99 26.60
C ALA A 92 -2.63 -1.79 26.92
N PRO A 93 -1.75 -1.71 25.90
CA PRO A 93 -0.39 -1.22 26.10
C PRO A 93 -0.38 0.28 26.45
N ALA A 94 0.80 0.93 26.38
CA ALA A 94 0.85 2.39 26.33
C ALA A 94 0.05 2.93 25.13
N ASP A 95 -0.34 4.20 25.18
CA ASP A 95 -1.19 4.83 24.16
C ASP A 95 -0.51 4.93 22.79
N ASP A 96 0.82 5.04 22.77
CA ASP A 96 1.69 4.95 21.58
C ASP A 96 2.01 3.51 21.15
N GLY A 97 1.49 2.51 21.85
CA GLY A 97 1.62 1.10 21.50
C GLY A 97 2.98 0.46 21.81
N ILE A 98 3.19 -0.74 21.29
CA ILE A 98 4.41 -1.54 21.49
C ILE A 98 5.19 -1.59 20.18
N ALA A 99 6.43 -1.10 20.18
CA ALA A 99 7.34 -1.26 19.05
C ALA A 99 7.56 -2.75 18.73
N LEU A 100 7.31 -3.16 17.47
CA LEU A 100 7.41 -4.55 17.05
C LEU A 100 8.82 -4.99 16.69
N TYR A 101 9.72 -4.02 16.45
CA TYR A 101 11.14 -4.22 16.19
C TYR A 101 11.97 -3.22 16.99
N ASN A 102 13.19 -3.60 17.36
CA ASN A 102 14.16 -2.65 17.92
C ASN A 102 14.91 -1.87 16.82
N ASP A 103 15.77 -0.93 17.24
CA ASP A 103 16.59 -0.11 16.33
C ASP A 103 17.56 -0.94 15.47
N ASP A 104 17.95 -2.13 15.94
CA ASP A 104 18.81 -3.07 15.23
C ASP A 104 18.04 -3.96 14.23
N GLY A 105 16.71 -3.80 14.12
CA GLY A 105 15.86 -4.58 13.22
C GLY A 105 15.48 -5.97 13.75
N GLU A 106 15.72 -6.27 15.02
CA GLU A 106 15.30 -7.53 15.64
C GLU A 106 13.83 -7.45 16.09
N ALA A 107 13.04 -8.46 15.71
CA ALA A 107 11.63 -8.55 16.10
C ALA A 107 11.45 -8.79 17.60
N LEU A 108 10.51 -8.07 18.21
CA LEU A 108 10.09 -8.29 19.59
C LEU A 108 9.38 -9.65 19.72
N THR A 109 9.85 -10.49 20.63
CA THR A 109 9.26 -11.80 20.91
C THR A 109 9.30 -12.12 22.40
N GLY A 110 8.42 -13.03 22.83
CA GLY A 110 8.33 -13.52 24.21
C GLY A 110 7.09 -13.03 24.93
N ASP A 111 7.14 -13.09 26.26
CA ASP A 111 6.09 -12.58 27.16
C ASP A 111 6.20 -11.05 27.24
N ILE A 112 5.16 -10.36 26.77
CA ILE A 112 5.04 -8.91 26.75
C ILE A 112 3.94 -8.41 27.69
N THR A 113 3.46 -9.26 28.61
CA THR A 113 2.38 -8.92 29.56
C THR A 113 2.72 -7.68 30.38
N ASN A 114 3.99 -7.46 30.70
CA ASN A 114 4.44 -6.29 31.47
C ASN A 114 4.37 -4.95 30.72
N GLN A 115 4.02 -4.97 29.43
CA GLN A 115 3.81 -3.77 28.61
C GLN A 115 2.34 -3.38 28.53
N PHE A 116 1.44 -4.15 29.17
CA PHE A 116 0.02 -3.84 29.28
C PHE A 116 -0.29 -3.17 30.62
N TYR A 117 -1.39 -2.45 30.64
CA TYR A 117 -1.91 -1.74 31.79
C TYR A 117 -3.42 -1.86 31.84
N LEU A 118 -3.99 -1.62 33.02
CA LEU A 118 -5.42 -1.40 33.19
C LEU A 118 -5.68 0.10 33.14
N TRP A 119 -6.45 0.51 32.15
CA TRP A 119 -6.82 1.89 31.89
C TRP A 119 -8.25 2.14 32.30
N ASP A 120 -8.52 3.39 32.68
CA ASP A 120 -9.84 3.95 32.91
C ASP A 120 -10.15 4.88 31.73
N ALA A 121 -11.27 4.66 31.04
CA ALA A 121 -11.66 5.47 29.89
C ALA A 121 -12.15 6.87 30.29
N GLY A 122 -12.58 7.03 31.55
CA GLY A 122 -13.13 8.26 32.10
C GLY A 122 -14.53 8.58 31.58
N THR A 123 -15.27 7.60 31.09
CA THR A 123 -16.61 7.80 30.53
C THR A 123 -17.68 7.61 31.61
N GLU A 124 -17.48 6.68 32.55
CA GLU A 124 -18.40 6.41 33.66
C GLU A 124 -17.73 6.45 35.03
N VAL A 125 -18.51 6.81 36.06
CA VAL A 125 -18.03 6.74 37.45
C VAL A 125 -17.87 5.28 37.88
N ASN A 126 -16.65 4.90 38.25
CA ASN A 126 -16.32 3.57 38.76
C ASN A 126 -17.20 3.11 39.94
N GLU A 127 -17.74 1.90 39.81
CA GLU A 127 -18.37 1.14 40.88
C GLU A 127 -17.48 -0.04 41.33
N MET A 128 -17.79 -0.61 42.50
CA MET A 128 -17.03 -1.75 43.05
C MET A 128 -16.92 -2.90 42.01
N PRO A 129 -15.70 -3.26 41.57
CA PRO A 129 -15.47 -4.25 40.54
C PRO A 129 -16.17 -5.58 40.84
N GLY A 130 -16.89 -6.10 39.84
CA GLY A 130 -17.63 -7.37 39.95
C GLY A 130 -18.99 -7.29 40.63
N THR A 131 -19.39 -6.13 41.16
CA THR A 131 -20.65 -5.98 41.92
C THR A 131 -21.48 -4.76 41.58
N GLY A 132 -20.89 -3.75 40.92
CA GLY A 132 -21.61 -2.56 40.45
C GLY A 132 -22.79 -2.92 39.54
N GLU A 133 -23.89 -2.19 39.67
CA GLU A 133 -25.13 -2.42 38.91
C GLU A 133 -25.00 -1.95 37.45
N ASN A 134 -24.05 -1.05 37.18
CA ASN A 134 -23.84 -0.40 35.89
C ASN A 134 -22.71 -1.05 35.07
N GLN A 135 -22.13 -2.14 35.56
CA GLN A 135 -21.08 -2.88 34.84
C GLN A 135 -21.72 -3.81 33.79
N ALA A 136 -21.04 -4.06 32.67
CA ALA A 136 -21.59 -4.80 31.52
C ALA A 136 -22.42 -6.07 31.83
N PRO A 137 -22.02 -6.95 32.77
CA PRO A 137 -22.81 -8.15 33.09
C PRO A 137 -24.12 -7.90 33.84
N ARG A 138 -24.32 -6.69 34.39
CA ARG A 138 -25.38 -6.34 35.34
C ARG A 138 -26.24 -5.15 34.92
N GLN A 139 -25.74 -4.33 33.99
CA GLN A 139 -26.46 -3.18 33.49
C GLN A 139 -27.76 -3.55 32.76
N SER A 140 -28.67 -2.58 32.71
CA SER A 140 -29.99 -2.75 32.08
C SER A 140 -29.96 -2.71 30.55
N GLY A 141 -28.87 -2.17 29.98
CA GLY A 141 -28.55 -2.06 28.56
C GLY A 141 -27.21 -1.33 28.41
N PRO A 142 -26.69 -1.19 27.17
CA PRO A 142 -25.44 -0.47 26.89
C PRO A 142 -25.42 0.96 27.44
N ASN A 143 -24.22 1.46 27.76
CA ASN A 143 -23.95 2.81 28.26
C ASN A 143 -24.86 3.20 29.45
N THR A 144 -25.01 2.31 30.44
CA THR A 144 -25.78 2.61 31.66
C THR A 144 -24.85 2.94 32.80
N GLY A 145 -24.85 4.18 33.27
CA GLY A 145 -24.07 4.60 34.43
C GLY A 145 -24.17 6.10 34.69
N THR A 146 -23.39 6.59 35.66
CA THR A 146 -23.23 8.04 35.85
C THR A 146 -22.02 8.48 35.03
N GLU A 147 -22.22 9.38 34.05
CA GLU A 147 -21.11 9.93 33.26
C GLU A 147 -20.04 10.60 34.15
N GLU A 148 -18.76 10.27 33.94
CA GLU A 148 -17.63 10.97 34.59
C GLU A 148 -17.20 12.21 33.77
N ASN A 149 -17.34 12.18 32.44
CA ASN A 149 -16.79 13.20 31.53
C ASN A 149 -15.30 13.49 31.80
N GLY A 150 -14.56 12.42 32.08
CA GLY A 150 -13.15 12.40 32.42
C GLY A 150 -12.23 12.28 31.21
N ILE A 151 -11.06 11.70 31.46
CA ILE A 151 -9.98 11.49 30.49
C ILE A 151 -9.41 10.09 30.69
N VAL A 152 -8.86 9.53 29.62
CA VAL A 152 -8.18 8.24 29.66
C VAL A 152 -6.94 8.35 30.53
N ARG A 153 -6.78 7.45 31.49
CA ARG A 153 -5.65 7.42 32.43
C ARG A 153 -5.48 6.03 33.04
N LEU A 154 -4.30 5.77 33.60
CA LEU A 154 -4.06 4.52 34.33
C LEU A 154 -4.98 4.42 35.55
N ILE A 155 -5.56 3.23 35.78
CA ILE A 155 -6.42 2.99 36.95
C ILE A 155 -5.68 3.26 38.28
N SER A 156 -4.35 3.09 38.29
CA SER A 156 -3.51 3.39 39.46
C SER A 156 -3.53 4.87 39.86
N ASP A 157 -3.91 5.76 38.96
CA ASP A 157 -3.91 7.21 39.18
C ASP A 157 -5.32 7.76 39.52
N VAL A 158 -6.38 6.97 39.31
CA VAL A 158 -7.79 7.37 39.53
C VAL A 158 -8.10 7.52 41.03
N ASN A 159 -7.52 6.66 41.88
CA ASN A 159 -7.74 6.64 43.34
C ASN A 159 -9.22 6.49 43.76
N ASP A 160 -9.98 5.63 43.09
CA ASP A 160 -11.40 5.36 43.39
C ASP A 160 -11.65 4.57 44.70
N GLY A 161 -10.60 3.99 45.28
CA GLY A 161 -10.67 3.23 46.54
C GLY A 161 -11.04 1.76 46.38
N TYR A 162 -11.08 1.25 45.15
CA TYR A 162 -11.29 -0.17 44.86
C TYR A 162 -9.96 -0.93 44.72
N THR A 163 -10.07 -2.25 44.75
CA THR A 163 -8.93 -3.16 44.53
C THR A 163 -9.20 -3.97 43.28
N TYR A 164 -8.26 -3.89 42.34
CA TYR A 164 -8.27 -4.64 41.09
C TYR A 164 -7.31 -5.84 41.19
N PRO A 165 -7.60 -6.95 40.47
CA PRO A 165 -6.63 -8.04 40.34
C PRO A 165 -5.33 -7.52 39.70
N ALA A 166 -4.19 -8.15 40.01
CA ALA A 166 -2.95 -7.84 39.32
C ALA A 166 -3.09 -8.21 37.84
N LEU A 167 -2.48 -7.43 36.95
CA LEU A 167 -2.50 -7.68 35.50
C LEU A 167 -2.06 -9.11 35.16
N SER A 168 -0.96 -9.57 35.77
CA SER A 168 -0.40 -10.91 35.59
C SER A 168 -1.26 -12.04 36.17
N ASP A 169 -2.34 -11.72 36.87
CA ASP A 169 -3.34 -12.69 37.31
C ASP A 169 -4.53 -12.75 36.35
N VAL A 170 -4.65 -11.84 35.37
CA VAL A 170 -5.81 -11.72 34.47
C VAL A 170 -5.48 -12.04 33.02
N ILE A 171 -4.43 -11.43 32.48
CA ILE A 171 -4.05 -11.57 31.07
C ILE A 171 -2.59 -12.00 30.97
N GLU A 172 -2.33 -12.92 30.05
CA GLU A 172 -0.99 -13.26 29.56
C GLU A 172 -0.94 -12.92 28.07
N VAL A 173 0.07 -12.16 27.67
CA VAL A 173 0.27 -11.71 26.29
C VAL A 173 1.61 -12.21 25.77
N MET A 174 1.55 -13.12 24.81
CA MET A 174 2.73 -13.69 24.17
C MET A 174 2.82 -13.23 22.72
N LEU A 175 4.02 -12.86 22.28
CA LEU A 175 4.30 -12.48 20.91
C LEU A 175 5.39 -13.40 20.33
N SER A 176 5.15 -13.97 19.15
CA SER A 176 6.18 -14.64 18.34
C SER A 176 6.34 -13.97 16.99
N HIS A 177 7.51 -14.17 16.38
CA HIS A 177 7.81 -13.77 15.02
C HIS A 177 8.09 -15.03 14.20
N ASP A 178 7.22 -15.32 13.25
CA ASP A 178 7.16 -16.62 12.56
C ASP A 178 7.99 -16.65 11.26
N GLY A 179 8.77 -15.59 11.03
CA GLY A 179 9.62 -15.38 9.87
C GLY A 179 9.04 -14.36 8.90
N GLY A 180 9.93 -13.78 8.08
CA GLY A 180 9.56 -12.68 7.18
C GLY A 180 9.06 -11.48 7.98
N THR A 181 7.77 -11.19 7.86
CA THR A 181 7.08 -10.07 8.51
C THR A 181 5.95 -10.52 9.43
N GLN A 182 5.73 -11.84 9.58
CA GLN A 182 4.57 -12.37 10.28
C GLN A 182 4.82 -12.45 11.79
N PHE A 183 3.89 -11.88 12.54
CA PHE A 183 3.78 -12.04 14.00
C PHE A 183 2.58 -12.90 14.35
N THR A 184 2.71 -13.64 15.45
CA THR A 184 1.59 -14.28 16.14
C THR A 184 1.45 -13.70 17.54
N LEU A 185 0.31 -13.06 17.81
CA LEU A 185 -0.10 -12.58 19.14
C LEU A 185 -1.03 -13.60 19.77
N THR A 186 -0.67 -14.09 20.96
CA THR A 186 -1.54 -14.94 21.79
C THR A 186 -1.98 -14.16 23.02
N LEU A 187 -3.29 -13.98 23.14
CA LEU A 187 -3.95 -13.38 24.29
C LEU A 187 -4.61 -14.49 25.10
N ARG A 188 -4.15 -14.72 26.32
CA ARG A 188 -4.73 -15.74 27.21
C ARG A 188 -5.36 -15.07 28.42
N ASN A 189 -6.60 -15.42 28.69
CA ASN A 189 -7.27 -15.04 29.92
C ASN A 189 -6.93 -16.05 31.02
N ILE A 190 -6.10 -15.65 31.97
CA ILE A 190 -5.63 -16.47 33.09
C ILE A 190 -6.34 -16.17 34.42
N SER A 191 -7.47 -15.44 34.36
CA SER A 191 -8.17 -14.92 35.54
C SER A 191 -8.89 -15.95 36.42
N ASP A 192 -8.92 -17.24 36.04
CA ASP A 192 -9.60 -18.33 36.77
C ASP A 192 -9.29 -18.37 38.27
N ASN A 193 -8.03 -18.07 38.63
CA ASN A 193 -7.55 -18.11 40.01
C ASN A 193 -7.25 -16.71 40.60
N SER A 194 -7.61 -15.65 39.87
CA SER A 194 -7.45 -14.27 40.35
C SER A 194 -8.44 -13.96 41.48
N SER A 195 -8.25 -12.83 42.15
CA SER A 195 -9.21 -12.33 43.14
C SER A 195 -10.57 -11.98 42.53
N LEU A 196 -10.63 -11.77 41.22
CA LEU A 196 -11.85 -11.41 40.48
C LEU A 196 -11.79 -11.98 39.05
N PRO A 197 -12.25 -13.24 38.85
CA PRO A 197 -12.36 -13.82 37.52
C PRO A 197 -13.25 -12.96 36.61
N THR A 198 -12.75 -12.68 35.41
CA THR A 198 -13.37 -11.76 34.45
C THR A 198 -13.17 -12.29 33.04
N PRO A 199 -14.14 -12.19 32.12
CA PRO A 199 -13.84 -12.25 30.70
C PRO A 199 -12.98 -11.06 30.26
N LEU A 200 -12.28 -11.23 29.14
CA LEU A 200 -11.80 -10.13 28.29
C LEU A 200 -12.82 -10.00 27.15
N ALA A 201 -13.45 -8.85 27.00
CA ALA A 201 -14.47 -8.67 25.97
C ALA A 201 -13.85 -8.60 24.56
N PRO A 202 -14.67 -8.65 23.49
CA PRO A 202 -14.20 -8.24 22.17
C PRO A 202 -13.52 -6.87 22.23
N GLY A 203 -12.50 -6.71 21.42
CA GLY A 203 -11.63 -5.55 21.40
C GLY A 203 -11.04 -5.35 20.01
N ASN A 204 -10.24 -4.29 19.84
CA ASN A 204 -9.55 -4.02 18.58
C ASN A 204 -8.05 -4.04 18.78
N TRP A 205 -7.32 -4.49 17.76
CA TRP A 205 -5.89 -4.31 17.62
C TRP A 205 -5.58 -3.56 16.34
N VAL A 206 -4.48 -2.79 16.36
CA VAL A 206 -4.02 -1.97 15.24
C VAL A 206 -2.51 -2.05 15.15
N VAL A 207 -2.01 -2.26 13.93
CA VAL A 207 -0.61 -2.04 13.55
C VAL A 207 -0.52 -0.65 12.93
N HIS A 208 0.28 0.21 13.54
CA HIS A 208 0.39 1.63 13.20
C HIS A 208 1.85 2.09 13.17
N TYR A 209 2.07 3.36 12.84
CA TYR A 209 3.38 3.99 12.76
C TYR A 209 3.70 4.79 14.03
N ASP A 210 4.98 5.14 14.17
CA ASP A 210 5.47 6.00 15.25
C ASP A 210 4.72 7.34 15.34
N GLY A 211 4.49 7.80 16.57
CA GLY A 211 3.81 9.08 16.86
C GLY A 211 2.29 9.08 16.60
N GLN A 212 1.66 7.90 16.51
CA GLN A 212 0.21 7.74 16.35
C GLN A 212 -0.45 7.13 17.59
N TYR A 213 -1.75 7.39 17.77
CA TYR A 213 -2.56 6.99 18.93
C TYR A 213 -3.90 6.40 18.45
N PRO A 214 -3.91 5.21 17.84
CA PRO A 214 -5.03 4.76 17.02
C PRO A 214 -6.32 4.45 17.78
N LEU A 215 -6.20 3.98 19.03
CA LEU A 215 -7.33 3.55 19.84
C LEU A 215 -7.69 4.54 20.95
N PHE A 216 -6.68 5.12 21.59
CA PHE A 216 -6.82 6.08 22.69
C PHE A 216 -5.54 6.90 22.87
N GLN A 217 -5.64 7.99 23.63
CA GLN A 217 -4.49 8.80 24.04
C GLN A 217 -4.61 9.15 25.53
N GLU A 218 -3.53 8.95 26.30
CA GLU A 218 -3.51 9.26 27.72
C GLU A 218 -3.72 10.77 27.94
N GLY A 219 -4.53 11.11 28.95
CA GLY A 219 -4.84 12.49 29.29
C GLY A 219 -5.86 13.16 28.38
N VAL A 220 -6.41 12.43 27.39
CA VAL A 220 -7.44 12.91 26.46
C VAL A 220 -8.75 12.19 26.76
N ALA A 221 -9.89 12.86 26.52
CA ALA A 221 -11.19 12.21 26.63
C ALA A 221 -11.29 11.01 25.68
N ALA A 222 -11.94 9.93 26.12
CA ALA A 222 -12.20 8.77 25.27
C ALA A 222 -12.92 9.19 23.98
N SER A 223 -12.55 8.57 22.86
CA SER A 223 -13.25 8.77 21.60
C SER A 223 -14.63 8.10 21.66
N SER A 224 -15.56 8.55 20.81
CA SER A 224 -16.88 7.90 20.66
C SER A 224 -16.79 6.45 20.16
N SER A 225 -15.62 6.00 19.71
CA SER A 225 -15.37 4.62 19.31
C SER A 225 -14.66 3.80 20.39
N LEU A 226 -13.95 4.43 21.33
CA LEU A 226 -13.35 3.75 22.48
C LEU A 226 -14.39 3.48 23.58
N GLU A 227 -15.29 4.43 23.83
CA GLU A 227 -16.33 4.33 24.87
C GLU A 227 -17.10 3.00 24.77
N PRO A 228 -17.66 2.58 23.61
CA PRO A 228 -18.37 1.29 23.52
C PRO A 228 -17.47 0.06 23.74
N ILE A 229 -16.17 0.15 23.43
CA ILE A 229 -15.23 -0.95 23.73
C ILE A 229 -15.04 -1.04 25.24
N ALA A 230 -14.80 0.10 25.90
CA ALA A 230 -14.49 0.16 27.32
C ALA A 230 -15.71 -0.14 28.21
N GLU A 231 -16.92 0.20 27.78
CA GLU A 231 -18.15 0.00 28.56
C GLU A 231 -18.85 -1.33 28.29
N ASP A 232 -18.76 -1.82 27.06
CA ASP A 232 -19.62 -2.91 26.57
C ASP A 232 -18.86 -4.01 25.81
N GLY A 233 -17.60 -3.76 25.44
CA GLY A 233 -16.88 -4.61 24.48
C GLY A 233 -17.52 -4.59 23.08
N ASP A 234 -18.23 -3.51 22.72
CA ASP A 234 -18.77 -3.32 21.38
C ASP A 234 -17.72 -2.65 20.48
N ILE A 235 -17.21 -3.41 19.52
CA ILE A 235 -16.16 -2.98 18.58
C ILE A 235 -16.72 -2.39 17.28
N THR A 236 -18.04 -2.27 17.14
CA THR A 236 -18.69 -1.93 15.86
C THR A 236 -18.23 -0.58 15.32
N SER A 237 -18.32 0.49 16.13
CA SER A 237 -17.94 1.84 15.71
C SER A 237 -16.43 2.00 15.52
N MET A 238 -15.61 1.26 16.27
CA MET A 238 -14.17 1.27 16.08
C MET A 238 -13.77 0.52 14.80
N ASN A 239 -14.41 -0.59 14.47
CA ASN A 239 -14.20 -1.29 13.19
C ASN A 239 -14.54 -0.38 11.99
N GLU A 240 -15.63 0.40 12.06
CA GLU A 240 -15.97 1.36 11.00
C GLU A 240 -14.89 2.44 10.82
N VAL A 241 -14.32 2.95 11.92
CA VAL A 241 -13.22 3.91 11.86
C VAL A 241 -11.97 3.27 11.25
N LEU A 242 -11.56 2.11 11.77
CA LEU A 242 -10.34 1.43 11.34
C LEU A 242 -10.43 0.94 9.89
N GLU A 243 -11.59 0.48 9.42
CA GLU A 243 -11.80 0.11 8.02
C GLU A 243 -11.63 1.30 7.07
N ALA A 244 -12.01 2.51 7.51
CA ALA A 244 -11.87 3.72 6.71
C ALA A 244 -10.45 4.32 6.74
N THR A 245 -9.64 4.03 7.76
CA THR A 245 -8.33 4.66 7.99
C THR A 245 -7.14 3.71 7.88
N THR A 246 -7.36 2.42 7.61
CA THR A 246 -6.31 1.39 7.59
C THR A 246 -6.16 0.76 6.22
N GLY A 247 -4.94 0.68 5.72
CA GLY A 247 -4.61 -0.01 4.47
C GLY A 247 -3.21 0.30 3.99
N LEU A 248 -2.79 -0.37 2.90
CA LEU A 248 -1.51 -0.08 2.29
C LEU A 248 -1.55 1.28 1.58
N VAL A 249 -0.64 2.17 1.98
CA VAL A 249 -0.33 3.41 1.27
C VAL A 249 1.12 3.39 0.84
N SER A 250 1.39 3.69 -0.43
CA SER A 250 2.74 3.73 -0.98
C SER A 250 2.97 5.02 -1.77
N PRO A 251 4.17 5.63 -1.66
CA PRO A 251 4.62 6.51 -2.72
C PRO A 251 4.99 5.70 -3.98
N PHE A 252 5.09 6.39 -5.11
CA PHE A 252 5.70 5.86 -6.33
C PHE A 252 7.02 6.58 -6.57
N ALA A 253 8.06 5.81 -6.86
CA ALA A 253 9.39 6.34 -7.11
C ALA A 253 9.44 7.21 -8.38
N PRO A 254 10.56 7.90 -8.66
CA PRO A 254 10.90 8.26 -10.02
C PRO A 254 10.78 7.05 -10.97
N GLY A 255 10.47 7.30 -12.24
CA GLY A 255 10.34 6.26 -13.23
C GLY A 255 10.97 6.61 -14.57
N ALA A 256 10.95 5.63 -15.46
CA ALA A 256 11.52 5.72 -16.81
C ALA A 256 10.45 5.48 -17.87
N PHE A 257 10.64 6.06 -19.05
CA PHE A 257 9.77 5.82 -20.20
C PHE A 257 10.59 5.55 -21.47
N SER A 258 9.99 4.90 -22.46
CA SER A 258 10.57 4.75 -23.79
C SER A 258 9.50 4.97 -24.85
N ILE A 259 9.91 5.62 -25.95
CA ILE A 259 9.09 5.91 -27.12
C ILE A 259 9.76 5.25 -28.32
N GLY A 260 8.99 4.46 -29.06
CA GLY A 260 9.46 3.82 -30.29
C GLY A 260 8.73 2.53 -30.60
N GLU A 261 9.22 1.77 -31.58
CA GLU A 261 8.62 0.49 -31.97
C GLU A 261 8.87 -0.64 -30.96
N SER A 262 9.86 -0.50 -30.06
CA SER A 262 10.23 -1.50 -29.05
C SER A 262 10.28 -0.92 -27.64
N ASN A 263 9.95 -1.74 -26.64
CA ASN A 263 10.21 -1.43 -25.24
C ASN A 263 11.70 -1.59 -24.95
N ASN A 264 12.36 -0.51 -24.53
CA ASN A 264 13.78 -0.49 -24.17
C ASN A 264 14.00 -0.44 -22.65
N LEU A 265 12.94 -0.54 -21.86
CA LEU A 265 13.00 -0.54 -20.39
C LEU A 265 13.09 -1.97 -19.85
N PHE A 266 12.22 -2.84 -20.34
CA PHE A 266 12.09 -4.22 -19.89
C PHE A 266 11.53 -5.13 -20.99
N SER A 267 11.62 -6.44 -20.76
CA SER A 267 10.93 -7.45 -21.57
C SER A 267 10.34 -8.51 -20.65
N ILE A 268 9.01 -8.60 -20.61
CA ILE A 268 8.30 -9.65 -19.86
C ILE A 268 8.78 -11.04 -20.34
N GLY A 269 8.99 -11.95 -19.40
CA GLY A 269 9.53 -13.29 -19.63
C GLY A 269 11.05 -13.35 -19.78
N SER A 270 11.76 -12.25 -19.51
CA SER A 270 13.23 -12.17 -19.51
C SER A 270 13.76 -11.69 -18.15
N MET A 271 15.01 -12.03 -17.83
CA MET A 271 15.70 -11.46 -16.68
C MET A 271 15.74 -9.94 -16.75
N ALA A 272 15.67 -9.28 -15.60
CA ALA A 272 15.89 -7.85 -15.49
C ALA A 272 17.29 -7.46 -15.98
N SER A 273 17.38 -6.28 -16.59
CA SER A 273 18.68 -5.63 -16.79
C SER A 273 19.08 -4.95 -15.49
N GLN A 274 20.38 -4.71 -15.28
CA GLN A 274 20.85 -3.95 -14.11
C GLN A 274 20.13 -2.61 -13.93
N ALA A 275 19.81 -1.93 -15.04
CA ALA A 275 19.08 -0.66 -14.98
C ALA A 275 17.64 -0.84 -14.50
N PHE A 276 16.99 -1.94 -14.88
CA PHE A 276 15.62 -2.23 -14.46
C PHE A 276 15.54 -2.73 -13.03
N GLU A 277 16.51 -3.54 -12.60
CA GLU A 277 16.71 -3.97 -11.20
C GLU A 277 16.86 -2.74 -10.27
N MET A 278 17.77 -1.82 -10.58
CA MET A 278 17.93 -0.57 -9.83
C MET A 278 16.64 0.28 -9.78
N LEU A 279 15.84 0.28 -10.85
CA LEU A 279 14.54 0.97 -10.84
C LEU A 279 13.54 0.24 -9.97
N ALA A 280 13.47 -1.09 -10.07
CA ALA A 280 12.51 -1.92 -9.38
C ALA A 280 12.74 -1.96 -7.87
N GLU A 281 13.99 -2.00 -7.43
CA GLU A 281 14.36 -2.14 -6.01
C GLU A 281 14.56 -0.81 -5.27
N ASP A 282 15.10 0.17 -5.98
CA ASP A 282 15.54 1.44 -5.35
C ASP A 282 14.87 2.68 -5.94
N GLY A 283 14.08 2.53 -7.01
CA GLY A 283 13.57 3.66 -7.76
C GLY A 283 14.66 4.48 -8.45
N ASP A 284 15.85 3.88 -8.67
CA ASP A 284 16.96 4.55 -9.35
C ASP A 284 16.79 4.45 -10.87
N VAL A 285 16.58 5.62 -11.48
CA VAL A 285 16.36 5.78 -12.92
C VAL A 285 17.63 6.15 -13.69
N SER A 286 18.80 6.15 -13.04
CA SER A 286 20.07 6.62 -13.62
C SER A 286 20.55 5.82 -14.84
N GLY A 287 20.05 4.59 -15.01
CA GLY A 287 20.32 3.73 -16.15
C GLY A 287 19.51 4.01 -17.42
N PHE A 288 18.56 4.95 -17.39
CA PHE A 288 17.64 5.21 -18.51
C PHE A 288 17.88 6.55 -19.20
N GLU A 289 17.58 6.59 -20.51
CA GLU A 289 17.70 7.81 -21.32
C GLU A 289 16.58 8.82 -21.02
N ASN A 290 15.35 8.33 -20.86
CA ASN A 290 14.17 9.15 -20.64
C ASN A 290 13.53 8.81 -19.29
N VAL A 291 13.40 9.82 -18.44
CA VAL A 291 12.95 9.67 -17.06
C VAL A 291 11.92 10.74 -16.69
N PHE A 292 11.04 10.39 -15.75
CA PHE A 292 10.20 11.33 -15.02
C PHE A 292 10.52 11.18 -13.53
N ASN A 293 11.02 12.23 -12.90
CA ASN A 293 11.52 12.13 -11.52
C ASN A 293 11.16 13.31 -10.63
N THR A 294 10.64 14.40 -11.21
CA THR A 294 10.35 15.63 -10.49
C THR A 294 8.83 15.79 -10.39
N PRO A 295 8.24 15.69 -9.18
CA PRO A 295 6.82 15.93 -8.97
C PRO A 295 6.39 17.30 -9.49
N ALA A 296 5.18 17.43 -10.02
CA ALA A 296 4.64 18.68 -10.57
C ALA A 296 4.55 19.82 -9.54
N SER A 297 4.63 19.50 -8.26
CA SER A 297 4.59 20.44 -7.13
C SER A 297 5.98 20.87 -6.62
N THR A 298 7.08 20.34 -7.18
CA THR A 298 8.45 20.57 -6.70
C THR A 298 9.42 20.87 -7.85
N ASP A 299 10.65 21.29 -7.50
CA ASP A 299 11.72 21.62 -8.46
C ASP A 299 12.90 20.61 -8.43
N ALA A 300 12.74 19.48 -7.73
CA ALA A 300 13.81 18.50 -7.52
C ALA A 300 13.29 17.06 -7.60
N PRO A 301 14.14 16.09 -7.99
CA PRO A 301 13.75 14.69 -8.02
C PRO A 301 13.25 14.18 -6.67
N ALA A 302 12.08 13.55 -6.66
CA ALA A 302 11.46 12.97 -5.46
C ALA A 302 10.33 12.00 -5.85
N PRO A 303 10.01 11.00 -5.01
CA PRO A 303 8.80 10.20 -5.15
C PRO A 303 7.50 11.04 -5.11
N ILE A 304 6.42 10.49 -5.67
CA ILE A 304 5.06 11.06 -5.55
C ILE A 304 4.25 10.33 -4.47
N PHE A 305 3.78 11.09 -3.49
CA PHE A 305 2.83 10.65 -2.46
C PHE A 305 1.37 10.80 -2.95
N PRO A 306 0.37 10.23 -2.24
CA PRO A 306 -1.04 10.38 -2.60
C PRO A 306 -1.45 11.82 -2.97
N GLY A 307 -2.11 11.97 -4.12
CA GLY A 307 -2.54 13.25 -4.69
C GLY A 307 -1.43 14.07 -5.38
N GLN A 308 -0.19 13.59 -5.41
CA GLN A 308 0.90 14.19 -6.19
C GLN A 308 1.04 13.50 -7.56
N SER A 309 1.69 14.18 -8.50
CA SER A 309 1.83 13.70 -9.87
C SER A 309 3.18 14.01 -10.49
N TYR A 310 3.56 13.21 -11.49
CA TYR A 310 4.57 13.55 -12.48
C TYR A 310 3.92 14.05 -13.76
N THR A 311 4.63 14.89 -14.51
CA THR A 311 4.24 15.30 -15.85
C THR A 311 5.46 15.34 -16.75
N PHE A 312 5.36 14.76 -17.95
CA PHE A 312 6.43 14.79 -18.94
C PHE A 312 5.87 14.86 -20.37
N THR A 313 6.70 15.35 -21.29
CA THR A 313 6.34 15.57 -22.69
C THR A 313 7.31 14.84 -23.61
N PHE A 314 6.81 14.33 -24.73
CA PHE A 314 7.62 13.73 -25.79
C PHE A 314 6.96 13.90 -27.14
N THR A 315 7.73 13.76 -28.21
CA THR A 315 7.21 13.72 -29.59
C THR A 315 7.21 12.29 -30.11
N ALA A 316 6.16 11.89 -30.81
CA ALA A 316 6.04 10.56 -31.39
C ALA A 316 5.41 10.61 -32.79
N SER A 317 5.71 9.59 -33.60
CA SER A 317 5.21 9.37 -34.96
C SER A 317 4.30 8.15 -35.02
N GLU A 318 3.61 7.97 -36.15
CA GLU A 318 2.83 6.76 -36.41
C GLU A 318 3.70 5.51 -36.20
N ASN A 319 3.16 4.50 -35.50
CA ASN A 319 3.81 3.26 -35.03
C ASN A 319 4.66 3.35 -33.76
N ASP A 320 4.96 4.55 -33.26
CA ASP A 320 5.60 4.66 -31.95
C ASP A 320 4.67 4.18 -30.85
N ARG A 321 5.27 3.58 -29.83
CA ARG A 321 4.61 3.03 -28.65
C ARG A 321 5.21 3.63 -27.41
N LEU A 322 4.37 3.83 -26.40
CA LEU A 322 4.78 4.22 -25.06
C LEU A 322 4.98 2.97 -24.20
N SER A 323 6.14 2.86 -23.58
CA SER A 323 6.32 2.01 -22.40
C SER A 323 6.81 2.87 -21.25
N PHE A 324 6.39 2.56 -20.02
CA PHE A 324 6.92 3.22 -18.83
C PHE A 324 6.97 2.23 -17.65
N ALA A 325 7.79 2.54 -16.66
CA ALA A 325 7.91 1.79 -15.42
C ALA A 325 8.14 2.72 -14.23
N THR A 326 7.52 2.45 -13.08
CA THR A 326 7.77 3.11 -11.80
C THR A 326 7.64 2.12 -10.65
N MET A 327 8.54 2.19 -9.67
CA MET A 327 8.49 1.31 -8.49
C MET A 327 7.30 1.64 -7.59
N LEU A 328 6.63 0.60 -7.09
CA LEU A 328 5.79 0.67 -5.91
C LEU A 328 6.71 0.65 -4.68
N VAL A 329 6.94 1.79 -4.03
CA VAL A 329 8.02 1.91 -3.03
C VAL A 329 7.85 0.99 -1.81
N GLN A 330 6.61 0.63 -1.46
CA GLN A 330 6.32 -0.31 -0.38
C GLN A 330 6.36 -1.79 -0.81
N SER A 331 6.94 -2.13 -1.97
CA SER A 331 7.39 -3.48 -2.32
C SER A 331 8.91 -3.55 -2.34
N ASN A 332 9.46 -4.75 -2.48
CA ASN A 332 10.89 -4.96 -2.64
C ASN A 332 11.28 -4.79 -4.12
N ASP A 333 10.51 -5.30 -5.08
CA ASP A 333 10.87 -5.19 -6.51
C ASP A 333 9.66 -5.09 -7.46
N TRP A 334 8.47 -4.71 -6.96
CA TRP A 334 7.31 -4.53 -7.84
C TRP A 334 7.27 -3.18 -8.55
N VAL A 335 6.86 -3.22 -9.81
CA VAL A 335 6.84 -2.10 -10.74
C VAL A 335 5.48 -1.95 -11.39
N LEU A 336 4.91 -0.75 -11.36
CA LEU A 336 3.75 -0.41 -12.18
C LEU A 336 4.24 0.01 -13.56
N ALA A 337 3.72 -0.64 -14.60
CA ALA A 337 4.21 -0.46 -15.96
C ALA A 337 3.11 -0.45 -17.01
N ILE A 338 3.36 0.28 -18.10
CA ILE A 338 2.70 0.07 -19.40
C ILE A 338 3.73 -0.51 -20.35
N ASP A 339 3.38 -1.56 -21.07
CA ASP A 339 4.24 -2.21 -22.07
C ASP A 339 3.68 -1.97 -23.49
N GLN A 340 4.41 -1.22 -24.30
CA GLN A 340 4.18 -1.07 -25.74
C GLN A 340 2.78 -0.58 -26.16
N LEU A 341 2.21 0.39 -25.43
CA LEU A 341 0.94 1.02 -25.77
C LEU A 341 1.04 1.80 -27.10
N PRO A 342 0.23 1.49 -28.13
CA PRO A 342 0.20 2.29 -29.35
C PRO A 342 -0.19 3.73 -29.06
N LEU A 343 0.57 4.70 -29.58
CA LEU A 343 0.27 6.13 -29.41
C LEU A 343 -0.70 6.68 -30.46
N PHE A 344 -1.08 5.86 -31.44
CA PHE A 344 -1.97 6.24 -32.53
C PHE A 344 -2.94 5.10 -32.88
N ASP A 345 -4.19 5.45 -33.20
CA ASP A 345 -5.14 4.59 -33.91
C ASP A 345 -5.19 5.03 -35.39
N GLY A 346 -4.40 4.34 -36.22
CA GLY A 346 -4.05 4.81 -37.55
C GLY A 346 -3.33 6.16 -37.47
N ASN A 347 -3.93 7.21 -38.04
CA ASN A 347 -3.37 8.56 -38.01
C ASN A 347 -3.92 9.43 -36.87
N THR A 348 -4.73 8.85 -35.97
CA THR A 348 -5.36 9.59 -34.87
C THR A 348 -4.51 9.45 -33.62
N PRO A 349 -3.92 10.52 -33.09
CA PRO A 349 -3.16 10.45 -31.84
C PRO A 349 -4.04 10.00 -30.67
N LEU A 350 -3.50 9.18 -29.79
CA LEU A 350 -4.15 8.73 -28.57
C LEU A 350 -4.33 9.89 -27.58
N SER A 351 -5.51 10.02 -27.00
CA SER A 351 -5.75 10.93 -25.88
C SER A 351 -6.81 10.34 -24.95
N GLY A 352 -6.66 10.55 -23.63
CA GLY A 352 -7.58 10.04 -22.63
C GLY A 352 -6.89 9.41 -21.43
N ASN A 353 -7.64 8.59 -20.70
CA ASN A 353 -7.15 7.83 -19.54
C ASN A 353 -6.41 6.57 -20.01
N LEU A 354 -5.28 6.26 -19.36
CA LEU A 354 -4.43 5.10 -19.63
C LEU A 354 -4.36 4.11 -18.45
N SER A 355 -5.10 4.33 -17.37
CA SER A 355 -5.02 3.51 -16.14
C SER A 355 -5.33 2.03 -16.38
N ASP A 356 -6.22 1.71 -17.31
CA ASP A 356 -6.57 0.31 -17.65
C ASP A 356 -5.44 -0.46 -18.36
N TYR A 357 -4.38 0.24 -18.80
CA TYR A 357 -3.21 -0.39 -19.43
C TYR A 357 -2.09 -0.71 -18.44
N ILE A 358 -2.23 -0.30 -17.18
CA ILE A 358 -1.23 -0.51 -16.15
C ILE A 358 -1.24 -1.98 -15.74
N GLN A 359 -0.04 -2.56 -15.67
CA GLN A 359 0.24 -3.85 -15.09
C GLN A 359 1.13 -3.66 -13.87
N LEU A 360 0.92 -4.48 -12.85
CA LEU A 360 1.88 -4.66 -11.77
C LEU A 360 2.79 -5.80 -12.17
N LEU A 361 4.08 -5.52 -12.25
CA LEU A 361 5.10 -6.48 -12.59
C LEU A 361 5.93 -6.79 -11.36
N ASP A 362 6.27 -8.05 -11.21
CA ASP A 362 7.40 -8.51 -10.42
C ASP A 362 8.65 -8.47 -11.33
N ALA A 363 9.72 -7.82 -10.87
CA ALA A 363 10.98 -7.73 -11.62
C ALA A 363 11.75 -9.05 -11.65
N GLY A 364 11.45 -9.95 -10.71
CA GLY A 364 12.07 -11.25 -10.52
C GLY A 364 13.51 -11.14 -10.01
N THR A 365 13.84 -10.06 -9.31
CA THR A 365 15.20 -9.81 -8.82
C THR A 365 15.33 -10.13 -7.34
N GLU A 366 14.27 -9.98 -6.55
CA GLU A 366 14.25 -10.33 -5.14
C GLU A 366 13.04 -11.20 -4.77
N SER A 367 13.20 -12.08 -3.78
CA SER A 367 12.05 -12.84 -3.27
C SER A 367 11.04 -11.90 -2.61
N ASP A 368 9.81 -11.95 -3.09
CA ASP A 368 8.68 -11.16 -2.59
C ASP A 368 8.59 -11.07 -1.06
N GLN A 369 8.38 -9.85 -0.59
CA GLN A 369 8.03 -9.55 0.79
C GLN A 369 6.64 -8.93 0.89
N TYR A 370 5.96 -9.18 2.01
CA TYR A 370 4.64 -8.59 2.27
C TYR A 370 4.69 -7.06 2.16
N ALA A 371 3.93 -6.50 1.23
CA ALA A 371 4.00 -5.09 0.86
C ALA A 371 3.75 -4.17 2.07
N GLY A 372 4.68 -3.25 2.33
CA GLY A 372 4.63 -2.30 3.44
C GLY A 372 5.26 -2.79 4.75
N ALA A 373 5.71 -4.04 4.84
CA ALA A 373 6.34 -4.60 6.04
C ALA A 373 7.74 -5.18 5.80
N GLY A 374 8.12 -5.50 4.56
CA GLY A 374 9.39 -6.14 4.24
C GLY A 374 10.61 -5.29 4.63
N MET A 375 11.67 -5.95 5.12
CA MET A 375 12.94 -5.31 5.52
C MET A 375 13.84 -4.93 4.34
N TYR A 376 13.57 -5.46 3.16
CA TYR A 376 14.29 -5.20 1.90
C TYR A 376 13.53 -4.24 0.99
N GLN A 377 12.42 -3.68 1.48
CA GLN A 377 11.69 -2.63 0.77
C GLN A 377 12.41 -1.30 0.96
N ALA A 378 12.45 -0.46 -0.07
CA ALA A 378 13.27 0.75 -0.10
C ALA A 378 13.21 1.65 1.15
N PRO A 379 12.06 1.85 1.83
CA PRO A 379 11.99 2.64 3.07
C PRO A 379 12.72 2.02 4.29
N ARG A 380 12.96 0.71 4.29
CA ARG A 380 13.44 -0.08 5.43
C ARG A 380 14.78 -0.78 5.18
N GLN A 381 15.27 -0.80 3.95
CA GLN A 381 16.56 -1.40 3.63
C GLN A 381 17.74 -0.62 4.24
N SER A 382 18.80 -1.34 4.58
CA SER A 382 20.04 -0.76 5.14
C SER A 382 20.97 -0.17 4.08
N GLY A 383 20.69 -0.42 2.80
CA GLY A 383 21.41 0.04 1.61
C GLY A 383 20.68 -0.43 0.35
N ALA A 384 21.14 0.01 -0.82
CA ALA A 384 20.62 -0.43 -2.13
C ALA A 384 20.96 -1.90 -2.43
N ASP A 385 20.16 -2.54 -3.29
CA ASP A 385 20.36 -3.91 -3.78
C ASP A 385 20.60 -4.87 -2.60
N GLN A 386 19.60 -4.94 -1.72
CA GLN A 386 19.64 -5.74 -0.50
C GLN A 386 18.44 -6.65 -0.46
N GLY A 387 18.64 -7.94 -0.69
CA GLY A 387 17.60 -8.93 -0.54
C GLY A 387 18.03 -10.30 -1.02
N PRO A 388 17.30 -11.36 -0.70
CA PRO A 388 17.53 -12.67 -1.28
C PRO A 388 17.07 -12.67 -2.74
N SER A 389 18.02 -12.78 -3.67
CA SER A 389 17.70 -12.99 -5.09
C SER A 389 16.82 -14.22 -5.29
N GLU A 390 15.81 -14.10 -6.14
CA GLU A 390 15.01 -15.22 -6.61
C GLU A 390 15.44 -15.78 -7.98
N GLU A 391 16.46 -15.17 -8.61
CA GLU A 391 16.98 -15.52 -9.94
C GLU A 391 15.86 -15.68 -10.98
N GLY A 392 14.87 -14.78 -10.90
CA GLY A 392 13.62 -14.81 -11.63
C GLY A 392 13.68 -14.13 -13.00
N ILE A 393 12.49 -13.86 -13.51
CA ILE A 393 12.28 -13.12 -14.75
C ILE A 393 11.14 -12.14 -14.52
N ILE A 394 11.12 -11.05 -15.28
CA ILE A 394 10.05 -10.06 -15.20
C ILE A 394 8.73 -10.71 -15.62
N ASN A 395 7.73 -10.69 -14.75
CA ASN A 395 6.39 -11.24 -15.02
C ASN A 395 5.29 -10.31 -14.49
N VAL A 396 4.06 -10.54 -14.93
CA VAL A 396 2.89 -9.91 -14.29
C VAL A 396 2.70 -10.57 -12.93
N GLU A 397 2.58 -9.75 -11.89
CA GLU A 397 2.39 -10.24 -10.53
C GLU A 397 0.95 -10.74 -10.34
N GLU A 398 0.79 -12.02 -9.98
CA GLU A 398 -0.51 -12.71 -9.86
C GLU A 398 -0.86 -13.13 -8.42
N SER A 399 0.08 -13.02 -7.48
CA SER A 399 0.02 -13.50 -6.10
C SER A 399 0.03 -12.37 -5.06
N LEU A 400 -0.68 -11.28 -5.36
CA LEU A 400 -0.79 -10.12 -4.48
C LEU A 400 -1.35 -10.48 -3.10
N SER A 401 -0.68 -9.98 -2.06
CA SER A 401 -1.19 -10.05 -0.71
C SER A 401 -2.46 -9.21 -0.55
N SER A 402 -3.34 -9.63 0.35
CA SER A 402 -4.68 -9.03 0.51
C SER A 402 -4.71 -7.55 0.92
N ASN A 403 -3.59 -6.99 1.37
CA ASN A 403 -3.46 -5.58 1.71
C ASN A 403 -3.13 -4.70 0.49
N VAL A 404 -2.74 -5.30 -0.64
CA VAL A 404 -2.43 -4.56 -1.86
C VAL A 404 -3.75 -4.17 -2.53
N PRO A 405 -4.00 -2.88 -2.80
CA PRO A 405 -5.24 -2.47 -3.41
C PRO A 405 -5.29 -2.85 -4.90
N GLU A 406 -6.46 -2.73 -5.51
CA GLU A 406 -6.61 -2.92 -6.96
C GLU A 406 -5.69 -1.96 -7.74
N ILE A 407 -5.03 -2.44 -8.79
CA ILE A 407 -4.08 -1.64 -9.61
C ILE A 407 -4.73 -0.35 -10.12
N SER A 408 -6.01 -0.42 -10.50
CA SER A 408 -6.79 0.73 -10.98
C SER A 408 -6.98 1.85 -9.94
N SER A 409 -6.72 1.57 -8.67
CA SER A 409 -6.77 2.54 -7.56
C SER A 409 -5.39 3.06 -7.14
N MET A 410 -4.31 2.61 -7.79
CA MET A 410 -2.94 3.02 -7.47
C MET A 410 -2.50 4.26 -8.25
N LEU A 411 -2.72 4.26 -9.57
CA LEU A 411 -2.28 5.32 -10.47
C LEU A 411 -3.40 5.78 -11.42
N ASN A 412 -3.60 7.09 -11.48
CA ASN A 412 -4.38 7.74 -12.53
C ASN A 412 -3.44 8.26 -13.60
N ILE A 413 -3.52 7.70 -14.81
CA ILE A 413 -2.66 8.10 -15.93
C ILE A 413 -3.51 8.71 -17.04
N SER A 414 -3.08 9.85 -17.55
CA SER A 414 -3.72 10.49 -18.70
C SER A 414 -2.68 10.95 -19.73
N ILE A 415 -3.10 10.95 -21.00
CA ILE A 415 -2.31 11.42 -22.13
C ILE A 415 -3.11 12.42 -22.98
N GLN A 416 -2.45 13.52 -23.36
CA GLN A 416 -3.04 14.59 -24.16
C GLN A 416 -2.12 14.97 -25.32
N VAL A 417 -2.72 15.30 -26.46
CA VAL A 417 -2.00 15.93 -27.56
C VAL A 417 -1.79 17.39 -27.22
N THR A 418 -0.55 17.86 -27.35
CA THR A 418 -0.19 19.26 -27.12
C THR A 418 -0.17 19.98 -28.47
N GLU A 419 -0.83 21.14 -28.56
CA GLU A 419 -0.97 21.94 -29.80
C GLU A 419 0.30 22.70 -30.20
#